data_AF-A0A258CRF3-F1
#
_entry.id   AF-A0A258CRF3-F1
#
_cell.length_a   1.000
_cell.length_b   1.000
_cell.length_c   1.000
_cell.angle_alpha   90.00
_cell.angle_beta   90.00
_cell.angle_gamma   90.00
#
_symmetry.space_group_name_H-M   'P 1'
#
loop_
_entity.id
_entity.type
_entity.pdbx_description
1 polymer ?
#
loop_
_entity_poly.entity_id
_entity_poly.type
_entity_poly.pdbx_seq_one_letter_code
_entity_poly.pdbx_strand_id
1 'polypeptide(L)'
;MNEIDHLGASLLAEIAEAQDEAALEQVRIGALGKAGSISALLKTLGAMTPDERKEKGPLINGLRDQVQTALSARKEALAEAALEARLSAETIDVSLPVREGPEARGRIHPISQVIDEITAIFGDMGFSIAEGPDVETDDLNFTRLNFPVGHPA
;
A
#
# COMPACT_ATOMS: atom_id res chain seq x y z
N MET A 1 -32.95 -14.86 -36.21
CA MET A 1 -32.34 -13.89 -35.28
C MET A 1 -33.42 -12.88 -34.94
N ASN A 2 -33.85 -12.79 -33.69
CA ASN A 2 -34.88 -11.81 -33.30
C ASN A 2 -34.24 -10.43 -33.08
N GLU A 3 -35.01 -9.34 -33.16
CA GLU A 3 -34.52 -7.97 -32.88
C GLU A 3 -33.85 -7.84 -31.51
N ILE A 4 -34.33 -8.59 -30.51
CA ILE A 4 -33.77 -8.63 -29.16
C ILE A 4 -32.34 -9.19 -29.16
N ASP A 5 -32.06 -10.21 -29.98
CA ASP A 5 -30.73 -10.82 -30.08
C ASP A 5 -29.73 -9.84 -30.72
N HIS A 6 -30.17 -9.10 -31.74
CA HIS A 6 -29.34 -8.10 -32.42
C HIS A 6 -29.03 -6.91 -31.49
N LEU A 7 -30.02 -6.45 -30.72
CA LEU A 7 -29.80 -5.41 -29.72
C LEU A 7 -28.83 -5.89 -28.63
N GLY A 8 -28.98 -7.13 -28.16
CA GLY A 8 -28.06 -7.71 -27.18
C GLY A 8 -26.62 -7.79 -27.69
N ALA A 9 -26.42 -8.27 -28.92
CA ALA A 9 -25.09 -8.33 -29.52
C ALA A 9 -24.44 -6.94 -29.65
N SER A 10 -25.20 -5.92 -30.07
CA SER A 10 -24.70 -4.53 -30.17
C SER A 10 -24.28 -3.99 -28.81
N LEU A 11 -25.14 -4.13 -27.79
CA LEU A 11 -24.84 -3.63 -26.46
C LEU A 11 -23.65 -4.34 -25.82
N LEU A 12 -23.52 -5.65 -26.01
CA LEU A 12 -22.36 -6.40 -25.53
C LEU A 12 -21.06 -5.96 -26.22
N ALA A 13 -21.11 -5.63 -27.52
CA ALA A 13 -19.97 -5.07 -28.24
C ALA A 13 -19.60 -3.67 -27.71
N GLU A 14 -20.58 -2.78 -27.54
CA GLU A 14 -20.37 -1.43 -27.00
C GLU A 14 -19.77 -1.47 -25.58
N ILE A 15 -20.22 -2.40 -24.73
CA ILE A 15 -19.64 -2.63 -23.40
C ILE A 15 -18.18 -3.08 -23.52
N ALA A 16 -17.89 -4.02 -24.42
CA ALA A 16 -16.52 -4.52 -24.61
C ALA A 16 -15.57 -3.43 -25.14
N GLU A 17 -16.07 -2.54 -25.99
CA GLU A 17 -15.30 -1.44 -26.59
C GLU A 17 -15.12 -0.23 -25.66
N ALA A 18 -15.92 -0.09 -24.61
CA ALA A 18 -15.78 0.99 -23.64
C ALA A 18 -14.38 0.98 -22.99
N GLN A 19 -13.62 2.07 -23.20
CA GLN A 19 -12.21 2.18 -22.78
C GLN A 19 -12.03 2.84 -21.41
N ASP A 20 -13.07 3.51 -20.91
CA ASP A 20 -13.04 4.21 -19.63
C ASP A 20 -14.43 4.15 -18.95
N GLU A 21 -14.46 4.55 -17.67
CA GLU A 21 -15.70 4.54 -16.89
C GLU A 21 -16.78 5.47 -17.46
N ALA A 22 -16.38 6.57 -18.11
CA ALA A 22 -17.31 7.52 -18.68
C ALA A 22 -18.03 6.94 -19.91
N ALA A 23 -17.29 6.28 -20.81
CA ALA A 23 -17.81 5.57 -21.96
C ALA A 23 -18.72 4.41 -21.52
N LEU A 24 -18.30 3.64 -20.52
CA LEU A 24 -19.12 2.55 -19.98
C LEU A 24 -20.44 3.07 -19.38
N GLU A 25 -20.38 4.22 -18.71
CA GLU A 25 -21.57 4.87 -18.14
C GLU A 25 -22.52 5.38 -19.22
N GLN A 26 -22.02 5.88 -20.36
CA GLN A 26 -22.86 6.25 -21.51
C GLN A 26 -23.62 5.02 -22.04
N VAL A 27 -22.94 3.88 -22.19
CA VAL A 27 -23.58 2.61 -22.61
C VAL A 27 -24.64 2.17 -21.60
N ARG A 28 -24.35 2.26 -20.30
CA ARG A 28 -25.32 1.95 -19.23
C ARG A 28 -26.56 2.83 -19.31
N ILE A 29 -26.40 4.14 -19.49
CA ILE A 29 -27.52 5.08 -19.61
C ILE A 29 -28.32 4.80 -20.89
N GLY A 30 -27.65 4.55 -22.01
CA GLY A 30 -28.27 4.22 -23.29
C GLY A 30 -29.05 2.89 -23.29
N ALA A 31 -28.60 1.90 -22.52
CA ALA A 31 -29.26 0.61 -22.42
C ALA A 31 -30.35 0.56 -21.32
N LEU A 32 -29.98 0.93 -20.09
CA LEU A 32 -30.77 0.72 -18.86
C LEU A 32 -31.33 2.03 -18.25
N GLY A 33 -31.03 3.20 -18.84
CA GLY A 33 -31.57 4.47 -18.37
C GLY A 33 -33.08 4.60 -18.57
N LYS A 34 -33.68 5.72 -18.11
CA LYS A 34 -35.14 5.96 -18.18
C LYS A 34 -35.71 5.91 -19.61
N ALA A 35 -34.91 6.30 -20.59
CA ALA A 35 -35.21 6.25 -22.02
C ALA A 35 -34.32 5.23 -22.76
N GLY A 36 -33.67 4.32 -22.04
CA GLY A 36 -32.76 3.35 -22.63
C GLY A 36 -33.47 2.29 -23.46
N SER A 37 -32.75 1.65 -24.38
CA SER A 37 -33.28 0.67 -25.33
C SER A 37 -33.94 -0.53 -24.62
N ILE A 38 -33.31 -1.08 -23.57
CA ILE A 38 -33.88 -2.19 -22.77
C ILE A 38 -35.05 -1.70 -21.92
N SER A 39 -34.95 -0.50 -21.34
CA SER A 39 -36.06 0.11 -20.58
C SER A 39 -37.28 0.39 -21.46
N ALA A 40 -37.08 0.74 -22.72
CA ALA A 40 -38.17 0.88 -23.70
C ALA A 40 -38.82 -0.47 -24.00
N LEU A 41 -38.04 -1.53 -24.22
CA LEU A 41 -38.54 -2.90 -24.40
C LEU A 41 -39.34 -3.38 -23.18
N LEU A 42 -38.86 -3.14 -21.97
CA LEU A 42 -39.57 -3.50 -20.73
C LEU A 42 -40.93 -2.80 -20.60
N LYS A 43 -41.05 -1.54 -21.04
CA LYS A 43 -42.34 -0.83 -21.05
C LYS A 43 -43.36 -1.48 -21.98
N THR A 44 -42.92 -2.08 -23.08
CA THR A 44 -43.84 -2.75 -24.04
C THR A 44 -44.55 -3.97 -23.42
N LEU A 45 -43.94 -4.62 -22.41
CA LEU A 45 -44.55 -5.76 -21.71
C LEU A 45 -45.87 -5.41 -21.01
N GLY A 46 -46.06 -4.15 -20.62
CA GLY A 46 -47.30 -3.68 -19.99
C GLY A 46 -48.50 -3.68 -20.95
N ALA A 47 -48.26 -3.50 -22.25
CA ALA A 47 -49.29 -3.45 -23.29
C ALA A 47 -49.59 -4.82 -23.95
N MET A 48 -48.76 -5.84 -23.67
CA MET A 48 -48.89 -7.17 -24.27
C MET A 48 -50.00 -8.02 -23.64
N THR A 49 -50.54 -8.95 -24.43
CA THR A 49 -51.47 -9.98 -23.95
C THR A 49 -50.76 -10.99 -23.02
N PRO A 50 -51.50 -11.78 -22.21
CA PRO A 50 -50.90 -12.76 -21.30
C PRO A 50 -50.00 -13.80 -22.00
N ASP A 51 -50.38 -14.23 -23.21
CA ASP A 51 -49.64 -15.22 -23.98
C ASP A 51 -48.34 -14.64 -24.57
N GLU A 52 -48.41 -13.43 -25.16
CA GLU A 52 -47.23 -12.73 -25.66
C GLU A 52 -46.24 -12.37 -24.54
N ARG A 53 -46.75 -12.00 -23.36
CA ARG A 53 -45.91 -11.70 -22.19
C ARG A 53 -45.17 -12.94 -21.69
N LYS A 54 -45.78 -14.13 -21.80
CA LYS A 54 -45.16 -15.41 -21.44
C LYS A 54 -43.97 -15.75 -22.33
N GLU A 55 -44.04 -15.43 -23.62
CA GLU A 55 -42.95 -15.69 -24.57
C GLU A 55 -41.87 -14.59 -24.54
N LYS A 56 -42.26 -13.31 -24.61
CA LYS A 56 -41.31 -12.18 -24.74
C LYS A 56 -40.73 -11.69 -23.41
N GLY A 57 -41.46 -11.86 -22.30
CA GLY A 57 -41.02 -11.42 -20.98
C GLY A 57 -39.68 -12.03 -20.53
N PRO A 58 -39.53 -13.36 -20.58
CA PRO A 58 -38.27 -14.01 -20.24
C PRO A 58 -37.09 -13.56 -21.11
N LEU A 59 -37.32 -13.35 -22.41
CA LEU A 59 -36.27 -12.91 -23.34
C LEU A 59 -35.76 -11.50 -23.01
N ILE A 60 -36.66 -10.55 -22.73
CA ILE A 60 -36.29 -9.16 -22.40
C ILE A 60 -35.60 -9.10 -21.02
N ASN A 61 -36.10 -9.84 -20.03
CA ASN A 61 -35.44 -9.92 -18.72
C ASN A 61 -34.07 -10.58 -18.81
N GLY A 62 -33.94 -11.66 -19.59
CA GLY A 62 -32.65 -12.32 -19.84
C GLY A 62 -31.65 -11.37 -20.50
N LEU A 63 -32.06 -10.59 -21.50
CA LEU A 63 -31.22 -9.56 -22.11
C LEU A 63 -30.77 -8.50 -21.08
N ARG A 64 -31.71 -8.00 -20.26
CA ARG A 64 -31.39 -7.03 -19.20
C ARG A 64 -30.33 -7.57 -18.25
N ASP A 65 -30.52 -8.79 -17.77
CA ASP A 65 -29.64 -9.41 -16.80
C ASP A 65 -28.26 -9.69 -17.41
N GLN A 66 -28.20 -10.17 -18.66
CA GLN A 66 -26.93 -10.33 -19.40
C GLN A 66 -26.16 -9.02 -19.55
N VAL A 67 -26.84 -7.95 -19.98
CA VAL A 67 -26.22 -6.63 -20.17
C VAL A 67 -25.76 -6.05 -18.83
N GLN A 68 -26.55 -6.23 -17.77
CA GLN A 68 -26.17 -5.79 -16.43
C GLN A 68 -24.94 -6.53 -15.90
N THR A 69 -24.87 -7.86 -16.10
CA THR A 69 -23.68 -8.65 -15.76
C THR A 69 -22.46 -8.20 -16.56
N ALA A 70 -22.60 -7.98 -17.86
CA ALA A 70 -21.49 -7.52 -18.71
C ALA A 70 -20.98 -6.12 -18.31
N LEU A 71 -21.89 -5.19 -17.99
CA LEU A 71 -21.55 -3.86 -17.49
C LEU A 71 -20.78 -3.94 -16.17
N SER A 72 -21.24 -4.75 -15.22
CA SER A 72 -20.56 -4.96 -13.95
C SER A 72 -19.15 -5.53 -14.15
N ALA A 73 -19.02 -6.60 -14.95
CA ALA A 73 -17.73 -7.23 -15.23
C ALA A 73 -16.75 -6.27 -15.92
N ARG A 74 -17.23 -5.47 -16.88
CA ARG A 74 -16.39 -4.48 -17.57
C ARG A 74 -15.94 -3.37 -16.63
N LYS A 75 -16.83 -2.91 -15.74
CA LYS A 75 -16.50 -1.89 -14.75
C LYS A 75 -15.40 -2.36 -13.80
N GLU A 76 -15.51 -3.59 -13.31
CA GLU A 76 -14.48 -4.21 -12.46
C GLU A 76 -13.13 -4.30 -13.19
N ALA A 77 -13.13 -4.76 -14.44
CA ALA A 77 -11.91 -4.86 -15.24
C ALA A 77 -11.24 -3.50 -15.50
N LEU A 78 -12.01 -2.44 -15.76
CA LEU A 78 -11.48 -1.09 -15.92
C LEU A 78 -10.91 -0.53 -14.61
N ALA A 79 -11.58 -0.79 -13.48
CA ALA A 79 -11.12 -0.36 -12.17
C ALA A 79 -9.80 -1.08 -11.78
N GLU A 80 -9.70 -2.38 -12.05
CA GLU A 80 -8.48 -3.17 -11.82
C GLU A 80 -7.32 -2.67 -12.70
N ALA A 81 -7.57 -2.42 -13.98
CA ALA A 81 -6.56 -1.88 -14.89
C ALA A 81 -6.07 -0.49 -14.45
N ALA A 82 -6.97 0.38 -13.99
CA ALA A 82 -6.62 1.70 -13.48
C ALA A 82 -5.81 1.62 -12.18
N LEU A 83 -6.14 0.69 -11.29
CA LEU A 83 -5.38 0.43 -10.06
C LEU A 83 -3.98 -0.06 -10.38
N GLU A 84 -3.83 -1.04 -11.27
CA GLU A 84 -2.52 -1.59 -11.65
C GLU A 84 -1.64 -0.53 -12.32
N ALA A 85 -2.21 0.28 -13.22
CA ALA A 85 -1.51 1.40 -13.83
C ALA A 85 -1.00 2.39 -12.77
N ARG A 86 -1.80 2.67 -11.74
CA ARG A 86 -1.39 3.55 -10.63
C ARG A 86 -0.30 2.92 -9.77
N LEU A 87 -0.43 1.65 -9.40
CA LEU A 87 0.57 0.93 -8.60
C LEU A 87 1.92 0.85 -9.31
N SER A 88 1.93 0.56 -10.61
CA SER A 88 3.16 0.55 -11.41
C SER A 88 3.83 1.93 -11.49
N ALA A 89 3.05 3.00 -11.62
CA ALA A 89 3.56 4.38 -11.64
C ALA A 89 4.11 4.83 -10.28
N GLU A 90 3.54 4.33 -9.17
CA GLU A 90 3.95 4.65 -7.81
C GLU A 90 5.02 3.67 -7.25
N THR A 91 5.55 2.77 -8.07
CA THR A 91 6.59 1.82 -7.65
C THR A 91 7.90 2.55 -7.34
N ILE A 92 8.46 2.28 -6.15
CA ILE A 92 9.73 2.86 -5.68
C ILE A 92 10.79 1.78 -5.43
N ASP A 93 12.05 2.15 -5.53
CA ASP A 93 13.17 1.28 -5.14
C ASP A 93 13.30 1.26 -3.61
N VAL A 94 12.85 0.16 -3.02
CA VAL A 94 12.90 -0.07 -1.56
C VAL A 94 14.31 -0.34 -1.03
N SER A 95 15.31 -0.52 -1.91
CA SER A 95 16.71 -0.72 -1.51
C SER A 95 17.48 0.59 -1.31
N LEU A 96 16.88 1.73 -1.68
CA LEU A 96 17.53 3.02 -1.54
C LEU A 96 17.81 3.34 -0.06
N PRO A 97 19.00 3.88 0.25
CA PRO A 97 19.35 4.26 1.62
C PRO A 97 18.41 5.36 2.12
N VAL A 98 17.90 5.17 3.33
CA VAL A 98 17.09 6.17 4.03
C VAL A 98 17.98 7.33 4.44
N ARG A 99 17.41 8.54 4.51
CA ARG A 99 18.13 9.69 5.07
C ARG A 99 18.44 9.40 6.54
N GLU A 100 19.73 9.26 6.85
CA GLU A 100 20.19 9.04 8.22
C GLU A 100 19.76 10.20 9.12
N GLY A 101 19.07 9.88 10.21
CA GLY A 101 18.71 10.85 11.23
C GLY A 101 19.93 11.32 12.02
N PRO A 102 19.82 12.45 12.75
CA PRO A 102 20.90 12.97 13.59
C PRO A 102 21.46 11.95 14.60
N GLU A 103 20.63 11.01 15.06
CA GLU A 103 20.97 9.92 15.96
C GLU A 103 22.03 8.96 15.41
N ALA A 104 22.11 8.81 14.08
CA ALA A 104 23.07 7.92 13.44
C ALA A 104 24.53 8.43 13.53
N ARG A 105 24.72 9.70 13.91
CA ARG A 105 26.02 10.39 13.87
C ARG A 105 26.81 10.32 15.17
N GLY A 106 26.19 9.91 16.28
CA GLY A 106 26.88 9.78 17.58
C GLY A 106 27.83 8.58 17.60
N ARG A 107 29.03 8.75 18.16
CA ARG A 107 29.97 7.68 18.46
C ARG A 107 30.57 7.91 19.84
N ILE A 108 30.82 6.84 20.60
CA ILE A 108 31.56 6.90 21.87
C ILE A 108 33.04 7.13 21.55
N HIS A 109 33.72 7.95 22.34
CA HIS A 109 35.16 8.17 22.16
C HIS A 109 35.94 6.84 22.32
N PRO A 110 36.93 6.53 21.47
CA PRO A 110 37.66 5.26 21.55
C PRO A 110 38.27 4.96 22.93
N ILE A 111 38.79 5.97 23.63
CA ILE A 111 39.32 5.79 25.00
C ILE A 111 38.22 5.35 25.96
N SER A 112 37.02 5.94 25.89
CA SER A 112 35.90 5.53 26.74
C SER A 112 35.48 4.09 26.45
N GLN A 113 35.46 3.68 25.18
CA GLN A 113 35.17 2.28 24.82
C GLN A 113 36.17 1.30 25.45
N VAL A 114 37.47 1.65 25.43
CA VAL A 114 38.52 0.81 26.03
C VAL A 114 38.42 0.81 27.56
N ILE A 115 38.13 1.95 28.19
CA ILE A 115 37.91 2.02 29.64
C ILE A 115 36.71 1.14 30.03
N ASP A 116 35.60 1.23 29.30
CA ASP A 116 34.40 0.42 29.55
C ASP A 116 34.70 -1.09 29.40
N GLU A 117 35.45 -1.48 28.36
CA GLU A 117 35.85 -2.86 28.13
C GLU A 117 36.73 -3.42 29.26
N ILE A 118 37.78 -2.68 29.65
CA ILE A 118 38.65 -3.08 30.77
C ILE A 118 37.86 -3.18 32.07
N THR A 119 36.99 -2.19 32.32
CA THR A 119 36.15 -2.14 33.52
C THR A 119 35.23 -3.35 33.61
N ALA A 120 34.61 -3.75 32.49
CA ALA A 120 33.76 -4.94 32.45
C ALA A 120 34.55 -6.22 32.78
N ILE A 121 35.73 -6.40 32.18
CA ILE A 121 36.58 -7.58 32.42
C ILE A 121 36.95 -7.72 33.91
N PHE A 122 37.39 -6.64 34.55
CA PHE A 122 37.76 -6.69 35.97
C PHE A 122 36.53 -6.73 36.90
N GLY A 123 35.40 -6.16 36.47
CA GLY A 123 34.12 -6.29 37.18
C GLY A 123 33.67 -7.74 37.29
N ASP A 124 33.80 -8.52 36.23
CA ASP A 124 33.50 -9.96 36.23
C ASP A 124 34.41 -10.76 37.19
N MET A 125 35.60 -10.24 37.47
CA MET A 125 36.53 -10.81 38.45
C MET A 125 36.24 -10.36 39.90
N GLY A 126 35.23 -9.51 40.11
CA GLY A 126 34.81 -9.02 41.43
C GLY A 126 35.51 -7.74 41.90
N PHE A 127 36.23 -7.03 41.02
CA PHE A 127 36.81 -5.72 41.34
C PHE A 127 35.75 -4.62 41.25
N SER A 128 35.94 -3.55 42.03
CA SER A 128 35.08 -2.35 42.02
C SER A 128 35.80 -1.16 41.39
N ILE A 129 35.04 -0.27 40.74
CA ILE A 129 35.56 0.98 40.18
C ILE A 129 35.85 1.97 41.32
N ALA A 130 37.01 2.61 41.26
CA ALA A 130 37.37 3.73 42.13
C ALA A 130 37.91 4.88 41.27
N GLU A 131 37.45 6.10 41.54
CA GLU A 131 37.89 7.33 40.88
C GLU A 131 38.52 8.28 41.90
N GLY A 132 39.41 9.14 41.43
CA GLY A 132 40.12 10.12 42.24
C GLY A 132 40.24 11.47 41.52
N PRO A 133 40.73 12.52 42.20
CA PRO A 133 40.94 13.82 41.58
C PRO A 133 42.10 13.78 40.56
N ASP A 134 41.98 14.52 39.44
CA ASP A 134 43.05 14.66 38.46
C ASP A 134 44.27 15.44 39.01
N VAL A 135 44.04 16.33 39.97
CA VAL A 135 45.08 17.09 40.68
C VAL A 135 45.28 16.47 42.05
N GLU A 136 46.46 15.92 42.28
CA GLU A 136 46.80 15.16 43.48
C GLU A 136 47.89 15.85 44.32
N THR A 137 47.97 15.47 45.59
CA THR A 137 49.01 15.92 46.53
C THR A 137 50.30 15.10 46.40
N ASP A 138 51.44 15.73 46.71
CA ASP A 138 52.75 15.06 46.73
C ASP A 138 52.78 13.82 47.65
N ASP A 139 52.06 13.90 48.79
CA ASP A 139 51.97 12.81 49.75
C ASP A 139 51.30 11.55 49.14
N LEU A 140 50.17 11.73 48.45
CA LEU A 140 49.39 10.63 47.87
C LEU A 140 50.00 10.08 46.57
N ASN A 141 50.59 10.96 45.73
CA ASN A 141 51.13 10.56 44.43
C ASN A 141 52.57 10.01 44.51
N PHE A 142 53.36 10.39 45.52
CA PHE A 142 54.77 10.00 45.64
C PHE A 142 55.13 9.40 47.00
N THR A 143 55.01 10.17 48.08
CA THR A 143 55.55 9.76 49.39
C THR A 143 54.98 8.42 49.86
N ARG A 144 53.66 8.22 49.77
CA ARG A 144 53.01 6.96 50.17
C ARG A 144 53.22 5.79 49.21
N LEU A 145 53.66 6.06 47.98
CA LEU A 145 54.04 5.05 46.99
C LEU A 145 55.55 4.70 47.07
N ASN A 146 56.20 5.06 48.18
CA ASN A 146 57.60 4.76 48.48
C ASN A 146 58.62 5.51 47.60
N PHE A 147 58.28 6.72 47.16
CA PHE A 147 59.20 7.64 46.50
C PHE A 147 59.71 8.70 47.49
N PRO A 148 60.93 8.56 48.04
CA PRO A 148 61.47 9.52 49.00
C PRO A 148 61.93 10.81 48.31
N VAL A 149 62.10 11.87 49.12
CA VAL A 149 62.63 13.16 48.66
C VAL A 149 63.99 12.96 47.97
N GLY A 150 64.08 13.39 46.71
CA GLY A 150 65.28 13.25 45.87
C GLY A 150 65.29 12.01 44.96
N HIS A 151 64.22 11.21 44.95
CA HIS A 151 64.02 10.18 43.93
C HIS A 151 63.88 10.81 42.53
N PRO A 152 64.43 10.20 41.46
CA PRO A 152 64.42 10.78 40.10
C PRO A 152 63.08 10.64 39.35
N ALA A 153 62.12 9.93 39.93
CA ALA A 153 60.75 9.80 39.42
C ALA A 153 59.83 10.82 40.08
#